data_AF-A0A7C5WIJ1-F1
#
_entry.id   AF-A0A7C5WIJ1-F1
#
_cell.length_a   1.000
_cell.length_b   1.000
_cell.length_c   1.000
_cell.angle_alpha   90.00
_cell.angle_beta   90.00
_cell.angle_gamma   90.00
#
_symmetry.space_group_name_H-M   'P 1'
#
loop_
_entity.id
_entity.type
_entity.pdbx_description
1 polymer ?
#
loop_
_entity_poly.entity_id
_entity_poly.type
_entity_poly.pdbx_seq_one_letter_code
_entity_poly.pdbx_strand_id
1 'polypeptide(L)'
;MDGYATRRPWARPSSAPATPPSGPCRCCWPVSPKPSPAPSRRCGTPTCGSIPPSTRARTATACAGASSPVRPGPGTPPPRSPSISATVASPDPSPTPRSPPERVICPPTPGRRAVWRAPRRDGIFADVTILFRLFVLLAALLALSPAWGDVLHLVGGGSVRVGQWWEEDGTVYYQTDAGVIGIPRQDVLSIEIDPSDTNPHLKAAGRPPSRQSPAAASEGASAAAKPALASREELSTSIDRLETELRRSGSTRLSERLARAVDDLHVLRARTYARAGETDQAIADYEAALAGVGQHRLASIELGWLLLGQGDPRGARQVVETALAAFPTDSQLIELQAELLYRDNRLADALQRYREALAARGDDPRLARRIEKIQREAATERDYLRADSQHFVLRYDGERDERLGRLLLDALEEDLEELGQEVESWPTEPISVILYTRKQFHETTRTGPEVAGLFDGKIRLPVGGLSAVTPGLRRVARHELAHALLHHRGKGRVPRWLQEGLAQWLEPRALSTVRPALALAVERGRAVGIDPFSYPTALAFTAFLDQRYSRTRLLWLIDLLAEGRSENDAFLEALGASREELIAEWRRWLSDRN
;
A
#
# COMPACT_ATOMS: atom_id res chain seq x y z
N MET A 1 -79.78 -6.23 12.89
CA MET A 1 -79.59 -7.04 11.66
C MET A 1 -78.13 -7.47 11.65
N ASP A 2 -77.66 -8.27 12.61
CA ASP A 2 -78.03 -9.67 12.94
C ASP A 2 -77.43 -10.62 11.89
N GLY A 3 -76.78 -11.74 12.23
CA GLY A 3 -76.49 -12.37 13.53
C GLY A 3 -76.04 -13.83 13.31
N TYR A 4 -75.59 -14.52 14.36
CA TYR A 4 -75.13 -15.95 14.42
C TYR A 4 -73.74 -16.25 13.82
N ALA A 5 -72.70 -16.68 14.56
CA ALA A 5 -72.49 -17.82 15.51
C ALA A 5 -71.93 -19.07 14.79
N THR A 6 -70.97 -19.89 15.27
CA THR A 6 -70.07 -20.00 16.47
C THR A 6 -68.86 -20.86 16.02
N ARG A 7 -67.69 -21.00 16.67
CA ARG A 7 -67.36 -21.41 18.06
C ARG A 7 -65.91 -21.02 18.47
N ARG A 8 -65.69 -20.76 19.76
CA ARG A 8 -64.40 -20.88 20.52
C ARG A 8 -64.57 -22.05 21.53
N PRO A 9 -63.52 -22.62 22.16
CA PRO A 9 -62.65 -22.03 23.22
C PRO A 9 -61.18 -21.91 22.74
N TRP A 10 -60.08 -21.82 23.53
CA TRP A 10 -59.61 -21.09 24.74
C TRP A 10 -58.08 -21.35 24.84
N ALA A 11 -57.26 -20.78 25.74
CA ALA A 11 -57.09 -19.41 26.27
C ALA A 11 -55.77 -19.42 27.10
N ARG A 12 -55.04 -18.29 27.17
CA ARG A 12 -53.91 -18.12 28.13
C ARG A 12 -54.44 -17.99 29.57
N PRO A 13 -53.56 -18.09 30.59
CA PRO A 13 -53.34 -16.86 31.38
C PRO A 13 -51.87 -16.58 31.74
N SER A 14 -51.67 -15.40 32.33
CA SER A 14 -50.40 -14.77 32.70
C SER A 14 -50.29 -14.61 34.23
N SER A 15 -49.10 -14.67 34.82
CA SER A 15 -48.66 -13.84 35.99
C SER A 15 -47.27 -14.23 36.52
N ALA A 16 -46.60 -13.28 37.19
CA ALA A 16 -45.37 -13.44 38.00
C ALA A 16 -45.74 -13.17 39.49
N PRO A 17 -44.84 -12.97 40.49
CA PRO A 17 -43.36 -13.15 40.59
C PRO A 17 -42.89 -13.88 41.90
N ALA A 18 -41.58 -14.16 42.07
CA ALA A 18 -40.92 -14.36 43.40
C ALA A 18 -39.36 -14.34 43.31
N THR A 19 -38.66 -14.01 44.40
CA THR A 19 -37.19 -13.88 44.51
C THR A 19 -36.59 -14.81 45.64
N PRO A 20 -35.38 -14.64 46.21
CA PRO A 20 -34.25 -15.57 46.01
C PRO A 20 -33.62 -16.13 47.32
N PRO A 21 -32.50 -16.90 47.21
CA PRO A 21 -31.37 -16.77 48.16
C PRO A 21 -29.99 -16.86 47.43
N SER A 22 -28.82 -16.55 47.99
CA SER A 22 -28.38 -15.72 49.13
C SER A 22 -26.85 -15.48 48.96
N GLY A 23 -26.29 -14.36 49.44
CA GLY A 23 -24.87 -13.98 49.23
C GLY A 23 -23.83 -14.72 50.12
N PRO A 24 -22.57 -14.23 50.24
CA PRO A 24 -22.30 -12.83 50.62
C PRO A 24 -21.07 -12.10 50.02
N CYS A 25 -21.19 -10.75 49.92
CA CYS A 25 -20.19 -9.69 50.19
C CYS A 25 -18.81 -9.66 49.42
N ARG A 26 -18.20 -8.53 49.03
CA ARG A 26 -18.38 -7.04 49.10
C ARG A 26 -17.30 -6.40 48.16
N CYS A 27 -17.19 -5.09 47.84
CA CYS A 27 -17.86 -3.85 48.25
C CYS A 27 -17.70 -2.71 47.18
N CYS A 28 -18.64 -1.76 47.18
CA CYS A 28 -18.53 -0.30 46.94
C CYS A 28 -18.25 0.35 45.55
N TRP A 29 -19.20 1.22 45.17
CA TRP A 29 -19.21 2.30 44.16
C TRP A 29 -19.32 3.68 44.86
N PRO A 30 -19.23 4.84 44.15
CA PRO A 30 -20.42 5.58 43.68
C PRO A 30 -20.28 6.11 42.22
N VAL A 31 -21.25 6.09 41.29
CA VAL A 31 -22.64 6.60 41.18
C VAL A 31 -22.72 7.97 40.48
N SER A 32 -23.44 8.03 39.35
CA SER A 32 -23.74 9.23 38.54
C SER A 32 -25.24 9.59 38.60
N PRO A 33 -25.62 10.81 38.18
CA PRO A 33 -26.86 10.99 37.40
C PRO A 33 -26.80 12.05 36.26
N LYS A 34 -27.82 12.02 35.37
CA LYS A 34 -28.22 12.97 34.29
C LYS A 34 -29.65 13.50 34.61
N PRO A 35 -30.37 14.34 33.80
CA PRO A 35 -30.04 15.60 33.06
C PRO A 35 -31.11 16.76 33.18
N SER A 36 -30.78 18.01 32.75
CA SER A 36 -31.61 19.17 32.23
C SER A 36 -32.87 19.71 32.99
N PRO A 37 -33.23 21.03 33.02
CA PRO A 37 -33.51 21.94 31.86
C PRO A 37 -33.19 23.48 32.04
N ALA A 38 -33.81 24.39 31.23
CA ALA A 38 -33.47 25.82 30.96
C ALA A 38 -34.30 26.89 31.77
N PRO A 39 -34.56 28.17 31.33
CA PRO A 39 -33.75 29.32 30.82
C PRO A 39 -34.01 30.69 31.56
N SER A 40 -33.29 31.81 31.26
CA SER A 40 -33.88 33.18 31.41
C SER A 40 -33.25 34.37 30.60
N ARG A 41 -34.12 35.07 29.84
CA ARG A 41 -34.25 36.53 29.52
C ARG A 41 -33.01 37.42 29.18
N ARG A 42 -33.00 38.02 27.97
CA ARG A 42 -33.65 39.33 27.65
C ARG A 42 -33.77 39.60 26.13
N CYS A 43 -34.63 40.56 25.78
CA CYS A 43 -35.19 40.83 24.43
C CYS A 43 -34.31 41.72 23.53
N GLY A 44 -34.52 41.70 22.19
CA GLY A 44 -34.03 42.79 21.32
C GLY A 44 -33.93 42.55 19.80
N THR A 45 -35.03 42.21 19.10
CA THR A 45 -35.19 42.48 17.65
C THR A 45 -35.79 43.89 17.45
N PRO A 46 -35.55 44.65 16.34
CA PRO A 46 -35.78 44.12 14.97
C PRO A 46 -35.01 44.73 13.75
N THR A 47 -35.19 44.02 12.62
CA THR A 47 -35.35 44.50 11.21
C THR A 47 -34.22 45.09 10.36
N CYS A 48 -34.12 44.49 9.15
CA CYS A 48 -33.87 45.09 7.81
C CYS A 48 -32.50 45.71 7.45
N GLY A 49 -32.02 45.43 6.23
CA GLY A 49 -30.82 46.10 5.68
C GLY A 49 -30.18 45.43 4.46
N SER A 50 -30.86 45.49 3.32
CA SER A 50 -30.45 44.98 1.99
C SER A 50 -29.09 45.50 1.45
N ILE A 51 -28.40 44.62 0.70
CA ILE A 51 -27.66 44.90 -0.57
C ILE A 51 -26.27 45.62 -0.50
N PRO A 52 -25.27 45.24 -1.35
CA PRO A 52 -23.88 45.76 -1.33
C PRO A 52 -23.66 46.93 -2.32
N PRO A 53 -22.43 47.44 -2.61
CA PRO A 53 -21.57 46.83 -3.66
C PRO A 53 -20.04 47.17 -3.64
N SER A 54 -19.34 46.78 -4.73
CA SER A 54 -18.16 47.43 -5.36
C SER A 54 -16.79 47.32 -4.69
N THR A 55 -15.76 46.67 -5.27
CA THR A 55 -14.95 46.97 -6.48
C THR A 55 -14.15 48.28 -6.46
N ARG A 56 -12.83 48.15 -6.27
CA ARG A 56 -11.71 48.58 -7.17
C ARG A 56 -10.40 48.38 -6.39
N ALA A 57 -9.42 47.62 -6.85
CA ALA A 57 -8.62 47.74 -8.07
C ALA A 57 -7.82 49.05 -8.16
N ARG A 58 -6.50 48.97 -7.95
CA ARG A 58 -5.44 49.42 -8.89
C ARG A 58 -4.11 49.77 -8.19
N THR A 59 -3.01 49.26 -8.76
CA THR A 59 -1.70 49.92 -9.04
C THR A 59 -0.92 50.62 -7.91
N ALA A 60 0.41 50.75 -7.94
CA ALA A 60 1.53 50.11 -8.68
C ALA A 60 2.81 50.83 -8.19
N THR A 61 3.98 50.46 -8.74
CA THR A 61 5.23 51.24 -8.72
C THR A 61 5.92 51.26 -7.34
N ALA A 62 7.01 50.50 -7.08
CA ALA A 62 8.34 50.45 -7.73
C ALA A 62 9.25 51.65 -7.43
N CYS A 63 10.52 51.31 -7.16
CA CYS A 63 11.77 52.09 -6.95
C CYS A 63 12.45 51.62 -5.65
N ALA A 64 13.58 50.91 -5.62
CA ALA A 64 14.89 51.01 -6.28
C ALA A 64 15.95 51.78 -5.46
N GLY A 65 17.16 51.20 -5.36
CA GLY A 65 18.35 51.78 -4.73
C GLY A 65 18.74 51.13 -3.39
N ALA A 66 19.98 50.73 -3.06
CA ALA A 66 21.18 50.20 -3.75
C ALA A 66 22.40 50.46 -2.83
N SER A 67 23.41 49.56 -2.86
CA SER A 67 24.82 49.77 -2.42
C SER A 67 25.10 49.96 -0.89
N SER A 68 25.69 49.02 -0.12
CA SER A 68 27.07 48.46 -0.11
C SER A 68 28.07 49.24 0.83
N PRO A 69 29.35 48.86 1.05
CA PRO A 69 29.78 48.06 2.22
C PRO A 69 31.04 48.56 3.00
N VAL A 70 31.32 48.06 4.23
CA VAL A 70 32.60 48.31 4.97
C VAL A 70 33.10 47.11 5.82
N ARG A 71 34.43 46.95 5.93
CA ARG A 71 35.29 46.02 6.73
C ARG A 71 36.62 46.80 7.08
N PRO A 72 37.64 46.30 7.83
CA PRO A 72 37.74 45.37 8.99
C PRO A 72 38.81 45.74 10.11
N GLY A 73 38.83 45.01 11.25
CA GLY A 73 40.01 44.75 12.14
C GLY A 73 40.38 45.77 13.26
N PRO A 74 41.43 45.55 14.12
CA PRO A 74 41.92 44.32 14.83
C PRO A 74 42.39 44.56 16.33
N GLY A 75 42.81 43.53 17.13
CA GLY A 75 43.59 43.71 18.40
C GLY A 75 43.48 42.66 19.54
N THR A 76 44.54 42.43 20.36
CA THR A 76 44.73 41.36 21.42
C THR A 76 45.52 41.88 22.68
N PRO A 77 46.10 41.11 23.66
CA PRO A 77 45.62 40.07 24.61
C PRO A 77 45.79 40.40 26.17
N PRO A 78 46.54 39.69 27.06
CA PRO A 78 46.03 38.88 28.21
C PRO A 78 46.61 39.20 29.64
N PRO A 79 46.22 38.45 30.71
CA PRO A 79 47.16 37.63 31.54
C PRO A 79 46.48 36.36 32.21
N ARG A 80 47.05 35.45 33.03
CA ARG A 80 48.39 34.81 33.30
C ARG A 80 48.18 33.50 34.14
N SER A 81 49.24 32.74 34.50
CA SER A 81 49.24 31.48 35.31
C SER A 81 49.93 31.61 36.69
N PRO A 82 49.92 30.57 37.57
CA PRO A 82 51.08 29.63 37.75
C PRO A 82 50.65 28.14 37.93
N SER A 83 51.30 27.11 37.35
CA SER A 83 52.58 26.41 37.69
C SER A 83 52.69 25.88 39.13
N ILE A 84 52.96 24.58 39.38
CA ILE A 84 54.32 23.99 39.57
C ILE A 84 54.40 22.47 39.24
N SER A 85 55.59 22.05 38.77
CA SER A 85 56.21 20.72 38.52
C SER A 85 55.80 19.54 39.45
N ALA A 86 55.69 18.26 39.05
CA ALA A 86 56.50 17.35 38.20
C ALA A 86 57.68 16.64 38.91
N THR A 87 57.72 15.28 38.88
CA THR A 87 58.88 14.40 39.13
C THR A 87 58.65 13.01 38.50
N VAL A 88 59.73 12.34 38.07
CA VAL A 88 59.79 11.10 37.27
C VAL A 88 60.17 9.89 38.14
N ALA A 89 59.60 8.69 37.89
CA ALA A 89 60.27 7.38 38.11
C ALA A 89 59.52 6.17 37.51
N SER A 90 60.29 5.19 37.01
CA SER A 90 59.98 3.78 36.72
C SER A 90 61.35 3.03 36.73
N PRO A 91 61.48 1.68 36.79
CA PRO A 91 60.46 0.62 36.68
C PRO A 91 60.55 -0.55 37.72
N ASP A 92 59.56 -1.46 37.68
CA ASP A 92 59.60 -2.92 38.01
C ASP A 92 60.06 -3.44 39.42
N PRO A 93 59.83 -4.74 39.79
CA PRO A 93 59.23 -5.86 39.04
C PRO A 93 58.02 -6.57 39.71
N SER A 94 57.47 -7.58 39.02
CA SER A 94 56.40 -8.49 39.46
C SER A 94 56.79 -9.43 40.62
N PRO A 95 55.80 -10.14 41.23
CA PRO A 95 55.83 -11.60 41.05
C PRO A 95 54.47 -12.32 40.90
N THR A 96 54.40 -13.17 39.86
CA THR A 96 53.70 -14.48 39.75
C THR A 96 52.21 -14.68 40.09
N PRO A 97 51.45 -15.42 39.27
CA PRO A 97 50.03 -15.74 39.51
C PRO A 97 49.81 -16.87 40.52
N ARG A 98 48.67 -16.87 41.22
CA ARG A 98 48.21 -18.00 42.06
C ARG A 98 47.41 -19.01 41.23
N SER A 99 47.73 -20.29 41.42
CA SER A 99 47.07 -21.44 40.80
C SER A 99 45.61 -21.62 41.28
N PRO A 100 44.73 -22.23 40.47
CA PRO A 100 43.37 -22.60 40.89
C PRO A 100 43.37 -23.86 41.78
N PRO A 101 42.41 -24.00 42.72
CA PRO A 101 42.26 -25.21 43.53
C PRO A 101 41.67 -26.39 42.74
N GLU A 102 41.99 -27.60 43.19
CA GLU A 102 41.80 -28.86 42.48
C GLU A 102 40.36 -29.40 42.43
N ARG A 103 40.13 -30.31 41.49
CA ARG A 103 38.90 -31.12 41.40
C ARG A 103 38.87 -32.17 42.50
N VAL A 104 37.90 -32.10 43.41
CA VAL A 104 37.60 -33.21 44.33
C VAL A 104 36.84 -34.30 43.59
N ILE A 105 37.42 -35.50 43.52
CA ILE A 105 36.80 -36.72 43.00
C ILE A 105 36.31 -37.54 44.20
N CYS A 106 34.99 -37.77 44.30
CA CYS A 106 34.42 -38.68 45.29
C CYS A 106 34.04 -40.03 44.65
N PRO A 107 34.34 -41.18 45.29
CA PRO A 107 34.01 -42.51 44.76
C PRO A 107 32.54 -42.92 45.03
N PRO A 108 31.97 -43.82 44.22
CA PRO A 108 30.60 -44.31 44.41
C PRO A 108 30.50 -45.46 45.44
N THR A 109 29.56 -45.34 46.38
CA THR A 109 29.24 -46.35 47.40
C THR A 109 28.29 -47.43 46.83
N PRO A 110 28.44 -48.74 47.18
CA PRO A 110 27.73 -49.80 46.47
C PRO A 110 26.37 -50.20 47.06
N GLY A 111 25.39 -50.37 46.16
CA GLY A 111 24.48 -51.53 46.18
C GLY A 111 23.20 -51.49 47.03
N ARG A 112 22.05 -51.61 46.34
CA ARG A 112 20.94 -52.49 46.76
C ARG A 112 20.18 -53.00 45.53
N ARG A 113 19.89 -54.31 45.51
CA ARG A 113 19.18 -54.99 44.42
C ARG A 113 17.68 -54.76 44.53
N ALA A 114 17.02 -54.54 43.39
CA ALA A 114 15.59 -54.79 43.24
C ALA A 114 15.38 -55.64 41.97
N VAL A 115 14.87 -56.86 42.15
CA VAL A 115 14.51 -57.75 41.05
C VAL A 115 13.06 -57.47 40.68
N TRP A 116 12.79 -57.14 39.41
CA TRP A 116 11.44 -57.17 38.85
C TRP A 116 11.41 -58.00 37.57
N ARG A 117 10.37 -58.82 37.45
CA ARG A 117 10.22 -59.83 36.39
C ARG A 117 9.81 -59.18 35.06
N ALA A 118 10.35 -59.69 33.95
CA ALA A 118 9.93 -59.31 32.61
C ALA A 118 8.53 -59.87 32.27
N PRO A 119 7.62 -59.09 31.66
CA PRO A 119 6.45 -59.61 30.97
C PRO A 119 6.82 -60.12 29.57
N ARG A 120 6.01 -61.05 29.03
CA ARG A 120 6.22 -61.67 27.71
C ARG A 120 6.10 -60.66 26.57
N ARG A 121 6.90 -60.85 25.52
CA ARG A 121 6.73 -60.19 24.22
C ARG A 121 5.88 -61.09 23.32
N ASP A 122 4.59 -60.79 23.24
CA ASP A 122 3.70 -61.33 22.22
C ASP A 122 3.11 -60.17 21.39
N GLY A 123 3.42 -60.14 20.08
CA GLY A 123 2.45 -59.71 19.06
C GLY A 123 2.11 -58.23 18.80
N ILE A 124 2.99 -57.22 18.96
CA ILE A 124 2.71 -55.84 18.45
C ILE A 124 3.94 -55.16 17.80
N PHE A 125 4.61 -55.82 16.86
CA PHE A 125 5.69 -55.19 16.05
C PHE A 125 5.59 -55.42 14.53
N ALA A 126 4.61 -56.20 14.06
CA ALA A 126 4.35 -56.39 12.64
C ALA A 126 3.68 -55.15 12.00
N ASP A 127 2.65 -54.61 12.65
CA ASP A 127 1.78 -53.60 12.02
C ASP A 127 2.43 -52.24 11.81
N VAL A 128 3.29 -51.77 12.73
CA VAL A 128 3.99 -50.47 12.56
C VAL A 128 4.90 -50.51 11.32
N THR A 129 5.52 -51.65 11.05
CA THR A 129 6.40 -51.83 9.87
C THR A 129 5.59 -51.90 8.57
N ILE A 130 4.38 -52.48 8.62
CA ILE A 130 3.46 -52.55 7.48
C ILE A 130 2.83 -51.17 7.20
N LEU A 131 2.36 -50.45 8.23
CA LEU A 131 1.86 -49.07 8.12
C LEU A 131 2.95 -48.10 7.64
N PHE A 132 4.19 -48.23 8.11
CA PHE A 132 5.29 -47.41 7.61
C PHE A 132 5.64 -47.73 6.15
N ARG A 133 5.63 -49.01 5.75
CA ARG A 133 5.83 -49.40 4.34
C ARG A 133 4.67 -48.95 3.45
N LEU A 134 3.42 -49.01 3.92
CA LEU A 134 2.26 -48.46 3.22
C LEU A 134 2.32 -46.94 3.13
N PHE A 135 2.77 -46.24 4.16
CA PHE A 135 2.97 -44.79 4.14
C PHE A 135 4.09 -44.39 3.17
N VAL A 136 5.21 -45.13 3.13
CA VAL A 136 6.29 -44.90 2.16
C VAL A 136 5.86 -45.27 0.74
N LEU A 137 5.07 -46.33 0.54
CA LEU A 137 4.48 -46.66 -0.77
C LEU A 137 3.45 -45.62 -1.21
N LEU A 138 2.61 -45.11 -0.30
CA LEU A 138 1.64 -44.06 -0.60
C LEU A 138 2.34 -42.72 -0.88
N ALA A 139 3.40 -42.38 -0.15
CA ALA A 139 4.24 -41.22 -0.42
C ALA A 139 4.99 -41.36 -1.74
N ALA A 140 5.48 -42.56 -2.08
CA ALA A 140 6.10 -42.83 -3.38
C ALA A 140 5.08 -42.79 -4.54
N LEU A 141 3.86 -43.29 -4.34
CA LEU A 141 2.76 -43.21 -5.31
C LEU A 141 2.26 -41.77 -5.50
N LEU A 142 2.20 -40.97 -4.42
CA LEU A 142 1.92 -39.53 -4.51
C LEU A 142 3.05 -38.77 -5.23
N ALA A 143 4.32 -39.13 -4.98
CA ALA A 143 5.48 -38.60 -5.68
C ALA A 143 5.66 -39.12 -7.13
N LEU A 144 4.91 -40.16 -7.52
CA LEU A 144 4.82 -40.70 -8.88
C LEU A 144 3.53 -40.28 -9.61
N SER A 145 2.82 -39.28 -9.09
CA SER A 145 1.83 -38.54 -9.89
C SER A 145 2.58 -37.88 -11.05
N PRO A 146 2.28 -38.22 -12.33
CA PRO A 146 2.87 -37.49 -13.44
C PRO A 146 2.32 -36.06 -13.36
N ALA A 147 3.21 -35.07 -13.27
CA ALA A 147 2.84 -33.66 -13.20
C ALA A 147 2.38 -33.17 -14.57
N TRP A 148 1.15 -33.53 -14.96
CA TRP A 148 0.54 -33.22 -16.25
C TRP A 148 0.56 -31.71 -16.54
N GLY A 149 1.13 -31.35 -17.69
CA GLY A 149 1.15 -29.98 -18.17
C GLY A 149 2.30 -29.72 -19.13
N ASP A 150 1.99 -29.01 -20.21
CA ASP A 150 2.97 -28.54 -21.20
C ASP A 150 3.91 -27.51 -20.54
N VAL A 151 5.12 -27.34 -21.06
CA VAL A 151 6.10 -26.37 -20.53
C VAL A 151 6.37 -25.28 -21.56
N LEU A 152 6.00 -24.05 -21.21
CA LEU A 152 6.36 -22.83 -21.95
C LEU A 152 7.77 -22.41 -21.52
N HIS A 153 8.76 -22.63 -22.37
CA HIS A 153 10.11 -22.09 -22.20
C HIS A 153 10.14 -20.67 -22.74
N LEU A 154 10.70 -19.73 -21.96
CA LEU A 154 10.72 -18.30 -22.28
C LEU A 154 12.11 -17.85 -22.75
N VAL A 155 12.16 -16.82 -23.61
CA VAL A 155 13.41 -16.28 -24.17
C VAL A 155 14.35 -15.75 -23.08
N GLY A 156 13.82 -15.34 -21.93
CA GLY A 156 14.58 -14.95 -20.73
C GLY A 156 15.15 -16.09 -19.89
N GLY A 157 15.01 -17.36 -20.31
CA GLY A 157 15.54 -18.53 -19.58
C GLY A 157 14.67 -19.05 -18.43
N GLY A 158 13.48 -18.48 -18.23
CA GLY A 158 12.46 -19.03 -17.33
C GLY A 158 11.58 -20.07 -18.04
N SER A 159 11.01 -21.01 -17.29
CA SER A 159 10.08 -22.02 -17.80
C SER A 159 8.80 -22.07 -16.96
N VAL A 160 7.63 -22.05 -17.59
CA VAL A 160 6.32 -22.10 -16.92
C VAL A 160 5.59 -23.37 -17.33
N ARG A 161 5.21 -24.22 -16.36
CA ARG A 161 4.36 -25.39 -16.62
C ARG A 161 2.89 -24.98 -16.61
N VAL A 162 2.13 -25.41 -17.62
CA VAL A 162 0.75 -24.98 -17.88
C VAL A 162 -0.15 -26.18 -18.20
N GLY A 163 -1.36 -26.21 -17.65
CA GLY A 163 -2.33 -27.29 -17.93
C GLY A 163 -3.04 -27.13 -19.27
N GLN A 164 -3.37 -25.89 -19.64
CA GLN A 164 -3.94 -25.52 -20.94
C GLN A 164 -3.41 -24.15 -21.37
N TRP A 165 -3.16 -24.01 -22.67
CA TRP A 165 -2.77 -22.77 -23.34
C TRP A 165 -3.40 -22.70 -24.74
N TRP A 166 -3.57 -21.48 -25.26
CA TRP A 166 -4.00 -21.19 -26.64
C TRP A 166 -3.29 -19.93 -27.16
N GLU A 167 -3.27 -19.71 -28.47
CA GLU A 167 -2.69 -18.51 -29.09
C GLU A 167 -3.79 -17.63 -29.70
N GLU A 168 -3.81 -16.33 -29.37
CA GLU A 168 -4.79 -15.34 -29.83
C GLU A 168 -4.08 -14.00 -30.01
N ASP A 169 -4.27 -13.33 -31.16
CA ASP A 169 -3.65 -12.04 -31.52
C ASP A 169 -2.13 -11.93 -31.25
N GLY A 170 -1.38 -13.01 -31.52
CA GLY A 170 0.07 -13.07 -31.30
C GLY A 170 0.49 -13.13 -29.82
N THR A 171 -0.43 -13.51 -28.94
CA THR A 171 -0.21 -13.73 -27.50
C THR A 171 -0.59 -15.16 -27.12
N VAL A 172 0.30 -15.86 -26.42
CA VAL A 172 0.06 -17.18 -25.84
C VAL A 172 -0.60 -16.99 -24.48
N TYR A 173 -1.87 -17.34 -24.38
CA TYR A 173 -2.61 -17.33 -23.14
C TYR A 173 -2.58 -18.71 -22.48
N TYR A 174 -2.46 -18.74 -21.16
CA TYR A 174 -2.56 -19.96 -20.37
C TYR A 174 -3.32 -19.72 -19.06
N GLN A 175 -3.95 -20.76 -18.55
CA GLN A 175 -4.76 -20.66 -17.34
C GLN A 175 -4.00 -21.14 -16.10
N THR A 176 -4.10 -20.35 -15.02
CA THR A 176 -3.60 -20.66 -13.68
C THR A 176 -4.73 -20.57 -12.66
N ASP A 177 -4.51 -21.06 -11.43
CA ASP A 177 -5.45 -20.89 -10.31
C ASP A 177 -5.70 -19.42 -9.95
N ALA A 178 -4.82 -18.51 -10.37
CA ALA A 178 -4.94 -17.06 -10.18
C ALA A 178 -5.68 -16.34 -11.33
N GLY A 179 -5.97 -17.03 -12.44
CA GLY A 179 -6.61 -16.46 -13.63
C GLY A 179 -5.87 -16.80 -14.93
N VAL A 180 -6.29 -16.17 -16.03
CA VAL A 180 -5.66 -16.28 -17.35
C VAL A 180 -4.51 -15.29 -17.45
N ILE A 181 -3.33 -15.77 -17.87
CA ILE A 181 -2.12 -14.97 -18.07
C ILE A 181 -1.78 -15.04 -19.57
N GLY A 182 -1.49 -13.89 -20.18
CA GLY A 182 -1.02 -13.79 -21.56
C GLY A 182 0.47 -13.47 -21.62
N ILE A 183 1.22 -14.19 -22.45
CA ILE A 183 2.63 -13.95 -22.76
C ILE A 183 2.74 -13.66 -24.27
N PRO A 184 3.32 -12.53 -24.71
CA PRO A 184 3.54 -12.27 -26.13
C PRO A 184 4.27 -13.43 -26.81
N ARG A 185 3.83 -13.83 -28.01
CA ARG A 185 4.33 -15.06 -28.66
C ARG A 185 5.84 -15.06 -28.90
N GLN A 186 6.42 -13.88 -29.07
CA GLN A 186 7.87 -13.64 -29.22
C GLN A 186 8.68 -13.93 -27.95
N ASP A 187 8.06 -13.88 -26.76
CA ASP A 187 8.72 -14.13 -25.48
C ASP A 187 8.70 -15.63 -25.11
N VAL A 188 7.92 -16.44 -25.83
CA VAL A 188 7.88 -17.90 -25.74
C VAL A 188 8.88 -18.52 -26.73
N LEU A 189 10.02 -18.95 -26.20
CA LEU A 189 11.13 -19.58 -26.94
C LEU A 189 10.70 -20.91 -27.57
N SER A 190 10.05 -21.78 -26.79
CA SER A 190 9.55 -23.07 -27.25
C SER A 190 8.44 -23.59 -26.32
N ILE A 191 7.57 -24.43 -26.87
CA ILE A 191 6.52 -25.11 -26.10
C ILE A 191 6.85 -26.61 -26.14
N GLU A 192 7.20 -27.15 -24.98
CA GLU A 192 7.43 -28.59 -24.80
C GLU A 192 6.10 -29.24 -24.39
N ILE A 193 5.50 -29.95 -25.33
CA ILE A 193 4.19 -30.59 -25.18
C ILE A 193 4.37 -31.92 -24.44
N ASP A 194 3.50 -32.21 -23.48
CA ASP A 194 3.51 -33.50 -22.77
C ASP A 194 3.31 -34.67 -23.76
N PRO A 195 4.26 -35.63 -23.88
CA PRO A 195 4.16 -36.72 -24.85
C PRO A 195 3.02 -37.72 -24.56
N SER A 196 2.31 -37.58 -23.43
CA SER A 196 1.07 -38.31 -23.15
C SER A 196 -0.20 -37.60 -23.68
N ASP A 197 -0.08 -36.38 -24.21
CA ASP A 197 -1.21 -35.67 -24.83
C ASP A 197 -1.57 -36.29 -26.19
N THR A 198 -2.85 -36.63 -26.33
CA THR A 198 -3.39 -37.31 -27.52
C THR A 198 -3.94 -36.35 -28.56
N ASN A 199 -4.00 -35.03 -28.30
CA ASN A 199 -4.53 -34.08 -29.29
C ASN A 199 -3.98 -32.64 -29.17
N PRO A 200 -2.66 -32.42 -29.35
CA PRO A 200 -2.01 -31.13 -29.08
C PRO A 200 -2.51 -29.95 -29.91
N HIS A 201 -2.94 -30.18 -31.17
CA HIS A 201 -3.42 -29.10 -32.05
C HIS A 201 -4.73 -28.46 -31.57
N LEU A 202 -5.53 -29.15 -30.75
CA LEU A 202 -6.79 -28.63 -30.20
C LEU A 202 -6.60 -27.64 -29.05
N LYS A 203 -5.49 -27.72 -28.30
CA LYS A 203 -5.13 -26.72 -27.28
C LYS A 203 -4.77 -25.38 -27.95
N ALA A 204 -3.78 -25.41 -28.84
CA ALA A 204 -3.24 -24.22 -29.49
C ALA A 204 -4.31 -23.36 -30.22
N ALA A 205 -5.31 -24.01 -30.82
CA ALA A 205 -6.33 -23.37 -31.66
C ALA A 205 -7.69 -23.14 -30.97
N GLY A 206 -7.85 -23.50 -29.69
CA GLY A 206 -9.17 -23.59 -29.05
C GLY A 206 -9.20 -23.07 -27.62
N ARG A 207 -9.74 -21.85 -27.43
CA ARG A 207 -10.08 -21.31 -26.11
C ARG A 207 -10.98 -22.31 -25.36
N PRO A 208 -10.66 -22.71 -24.10
CA PRO A 208 -11.49 -23.62 -23.34
C PRO A 208 -12.89 -23.01 -23.10
N PRO A 209 -13.97 -23.80 -23.17
CA PRO A 209 -15.33 -23.28 -23.06
C PRO A 209 -15.58 -22.73 -21.66
N SER A 210 -15.53 -21.40 -21.53
CA SER A 210 -16.04 -20.68 -20.37
C SER A 210 -17.46 -21.13 -20.08
N ARG A 211 -17.77 -21.45 -18.81
CA ARG A 211 -19.13 -21.85 -18.36
C ARG A 211 -20.17 -20.98 -19.05
N GLN A 212 -20.91 -21.58 -19.98
CA GLN A 212 -21.88 -20.86 -20.78
C GLN A 212 -23.04 -20.43 -19.88
N SER A 213 -23.14 -19.12 -19.63
CA SER A 213 -24.46 -18.54 -19.40
C SER A 213 -25.24 -18.73 -20.70
N PRO A 214 -26.42 -19.39 -20.67
CA PRO A 214 -27.01 -19.92 -21.88
C PRO A 214 -27.58 -18.82 -22.79
N ALA A 215 -27.18 -18.86 -24.05
CA ALA A 215 -27.85 -18.25 -25.18
C ALA A 215 -27.89 -19.31 -26.31
N ALA A 216 -29.00 -19.52 -27.03
CA ALA A 216 -30.33 -18.97 -26.89
C ALA A 216 -31.38 -19.97 -27.41
N ALA A 217 -32.60 -19.95 -26.87
CA ALA A 217 -33.72 -20.73 -27.38
C ALA A 217 -35.10 -20.17 -26.96
N SER A 218 -35.45 -18.96 -27.41
CA SER A 218 -36.81 -18.64 -27.86
C SER A 218 -36.85 -17.26 -28.52
N GLU A 219 -37.49 -17.20 -29.69
CA GLU A 219 -37.91 -15.95 -30.33
C GLU A 219 -39.06 -15.31 -29.52
N GLY A 220 -39.25 -13.99 -29.66
CA GLY A 220 -40.51 -13.36 -29.28
C GLY A 220 -40.69 -12.91 -27.82
N ALA A 221 -39.70 -12.22 -27.24
CA ALA A 221 -39.94 -11.36 -26.07
C ALA A 221 -39.17 -10.03 -26.18
N SER A 222 -39.86 -8.92 -25.92
CA SER A 222 -39.26 -7.57 -25.94
C SER A 222 -38.16 -7.47 -24.88
N ALA A 223 -36.90 -7.50 -25.33
CA ALA A 223 -35.75 -7.28 -24.46
C ALA A 223 -35.69 -5.78 -24.10
N ALA A 224 -36.22 -5.45 -22.92
CA ALA A 224 -36.02 -4.13 -22.34
C ALA A 224 -34.51 -3.84 -22.27
N ALA A 225 -34.08 -2.81 -22.99
CA ALA A 225 -32.68 -2.41 -23.02
C ALA A 225 -32.18 -2.17 -21.58
N LYS A 226 -30.99 -2.69 -21.26
CA LYS A 226 -30.26 -2.20 -20.09
C LYS A 226 -30.15 -0.68 -20.24
N PRO A 227 -30.54 0.14 -19.24
CA PRO A 227 -30.47 1.58 -19.39
C PRO A 227 -29.03 1.96 -19.72
N ALA A 228 -28.85 2.67 -20.83
CA ALA A 228 -27.56 3.26 -21.14
C ALA A 228 -27.13 4.13 -19.96
N LEU A 229 -25.86 4.05 -19.56
CA LEU A 229 -25.33 4.96 -18.57
C LEU A 229 -25.44 6.37 -19.15
N ALA A 230 -26.14 7.27 -18.47
CA ALA A 230 -26.32 8.64 -18.95
C ALA A 230 -24.95 9.28 -19.24
N SER A 231 -24.87 10.06 -20.32
CA SER A 231 -23.65 10.73 -20.73
C SER A 231 -23.23 11.77 -19.67
N ARG A 232 -21.95 12.15 -19.64
CA ARG A 232 -21.47 13.20 -18.72
C ARG A 232 -22.20 14.53 -18.91
N GLU A 233 -22.55 14.84 -20.16
CA GLU A 233 -23.28 16.05 -20.54
C GLU A 233 -24.75 15.97 -20.10
N GLU A 234 -25.40 14.81 -20.26
CA GLU A 234 -26.76 14.55 -19.73
C GLU A 234 -26.79 14.65 -18.20
N LEU A 235 -25.78 14.10 -17.51
CA LEU A 235 -25.63 14.19 -16.06
C LEU A 235 -25.41 15.64 -15.62
N SER A 236 -24.55 16.41 -16.30
CA SER A 236 -24.36 17.84 -16.00
C SER A 236 -25.64 18.64 -16.18
N THR A 237 -26.30 18.49 -17.34
CA THR A 237 -27.57 19.15 -17.65
C THR A 237 -28.65 18.83 -16.60
N SER A 238 -28.65 17.59 -16.09
CA SER A 238 -29.58 17.15 -15.05
C SER A 238 -29.26 17.77 -13.69
N ILE A 239 -27.98 17.87 -13.30
CA ILE A 239 -27.52 18.56 -12.10
C ILE A 239 -27.90 20.04 -12.16
N ASP A 240 -27.50 20.76 -13.20
CA ASP A 240 -27.74 22.20 -13.39
C ASP A 240 -29.24 22.54 -13.33
N ARG A 241 -30.07 21.66 -13.91
CA ARG A 241 -31.53 21.75 -13.84
C ARG A 241 -32.06 21.55 -12.42
N LEU A 242 -31.71 20.45 -11.75
CA LEU A 242 -32.23 20.13 -10.42
C LEU A 242 -31.74 21.10 -9.35
N GLU A 243 -30.51 21.59 -9.43
CA GLU A 243 -30.04 22.70 -8.59
C GLU A 243 -30.87 23.97 -8.81
N THR A 244 -31.25 24.26 -10.05
CA THR A 244 -32.03 25.45 -10.38
C THR A 244 -33.48 25.32 -9.90
N GLU A 245 -34.05 24.11 -9.94
CA GLU A 245 -35.33 23.79 -9.28
C GLU A 245 -35.20 23.89 -7.74
N LEU A 246 -34.10 23.40 -7.16
CA LEU A 246 -33.78 23.49 -5.72
C LEU A 246 -33.69 24.94 -5.23
N ARG A 247 -32.92 25.79 -5.93
CA ARG A 247 -32.79 27.24 -5.64
C ARG A 247 -34.12 27.98 -5.69
N ARG A 248 -35.10 27.48 -6.45
CA ARG A 248 -36.46 28.06 -6.58
C ARG A 248 -37.49 27.39 -5.66
N SER A 249 -37.12 26.33 -4.94
CA SER A 249 -38.05 25.55 -4.14
C SER A 249 -38.46 26.27 -2.84
N GLY A 250 -39.75 26.55 -2.68
CA GLY A 250 -40.32 27.17 -1.47
C GLY A 250 -40.75 26.16 -0.39
N SER A 251 -40.36 24.89 -0.49
CA SER A 251 -40.83 23.82 0.39
C SER A 251 -39.68 22.92 0.84
N THR A 252 -39.35 22.95 2.13
CA THR A 252 -38.23 22.22 2.75
C THR A 252 -38.17 20.74 2.33
N ARG A 253 -39.31 20.04 2.35
CA ARG A 253 -39.38 18.62 1.98
C ARG A 253 -39.09 18.37 0.49
N LEU A 254 -39.41 19.32 -0.37
CA LEU A 254 -39.02 19.27 -1.79
C LEU A 254 -37.54 19.61 -1.94
N SER A 255 -37.04 20.64 -1.25
CA SER A 255 -35.63 21.04 -1.26
C SER A 255 -34.72 19.87 -0.88
N GLU A 256 -34.98 19.19 0.24
CA GLU A 256 -34.17 18.03 0.64
C GLU A 256 -34.24 16.85 -0.36
N ARG A 257 -35.36 16.67 -1.06
CA ARG A 257 -35.50 15.62 -2.09
C ARG A 257 -34.74 15.95 -3.35
N LEU A 258 -34.78 17.21 -3.79
CA LEU A 258 -34.03 17.70 -4.94
C LEU A 258 -32.54 17.67 -4.67
N ALA A 259 -32.11 18.13 -3.49
CA ALA A 259 -30.71 18.12 -3.10
C ALA A 259 -30.15 16.69 -3.00
N ARG A 260 -30.87 15.73 -2.38
CA ARG A 260 -30.46 14.30 -2.42
C ARG A 260 -30.32 13.75 -3.85
N ALA A 261 -31.20 14.15 -4.77
CA ALA A 261 -31.12 13.73 -6.17
C ALA A 261 -29.95 14.40 -6.92
N VAL A 262 -29.55 15.62 -6.55
CA VAL A 262 -28.32 16.27 -7.03
C VAL A 262 -27.10 15.52 -6.52
N ASP A 263 -27.05 15.17 -5.22
CA ASP A 263 -25.97 14.38 -4.62
C ASP A 263 -25.80 13.02 -5.33
N ASP A 264 -26.90 12.30 -5.58
CA ASP A 264 -26.93 11.03 -6.35
C ASP A 264 -26.35 11.20 -7.78
N LEU A 265 -26.70 12.30 -8.48
CA LEU A 265 -26.22 12.57 -9.84
C LEU A 265 -24.73 12.91 -9.88
N HIS A 266 -24.22 13.68 -8.91
CA HIS A 266 -22.80 13.92 -8.75
C HIS A 266 -22.04 12.60 -8.55
N VAL A 267 -22.53 11.69 -7.70
CA VAL A 267 -21.93 10.36 -7.51
C VAL A 267 -21.93 9.52 -8.79
N LEU A 268 -22.98 9.60 -9.61
CA LEU A 268 -23.00 8.94 -10.91
C LEU A 268 -21.97 9.54 -11.87
N ARG A 269 -21.86 10.87 -11.94
CA ARG A 269 -20.91 11.57 -12.81
C ARG A 269 -19.46 11.33 -12.39
N ALA A 270 -19.16 11.40 -11.10
CA ALA A 270 -17.88 11.03 -10.49
C ALA A 270 -17.41 9.64 -10.93
N ARG A 271 -18.31 8.64 -10.91
CA ARG A 271 -18.00 7.28 -11.35
C ARG A 271 -17.68 7.18 -12.85
N THR A 272 -18.24 8.06 -13.69
CA THR A 272 -17.85 8.11 -15.12
C THR A 272 -16.47 8.73 -15.32
N TYR A 273 -16.09 9.70 -14.47
CA TYR A 273 -14.75 10.30 -14.48
C TYR A 273 -13.70 9.32 -13.95
N ALA A 274 -13.94 8.70 -12.79
CA ALA A 274 -13.04 7.71 -12.20
C ALA A 274 -12.73 6.52 -13.13
N ARG A 275 -13.74 6.03 -13.87
CA ARG A 275 -13.55 4.95 -14.87
C ARG A 275 -12.69 5.32 -16.06
N ALA A 276 -12.52 6.60 -16.36
CA ALA A 276 -11.66 7.10 -17.42
C ALA A 276 -10.28 7.55 -16.93
N GLY A 277 -9.99 7.42 -15.62
CA GLY A 277 -8.75 7.91 -15.01
C GLY A 277 -8.78 9.40 -14.61
N GLU A 278 -9.83 10.15 -14.98
CA GLU A 278 -10.08 11.56 -14.65
C GLU A 278 -10.40 11.74 -13.16
N THR A 279 -9.43 11.47 -12.28
CA THR A 279 -9.70 11.35 -10.85
C THR A 279 -10.01 12.69 -10.20
N ASP A 280 -9.44 13.78 -10.68
CA ASP A 280 -9.56 15.10 -10.05
C ASP A 280 -11.00 15.63 -10.25
N GLN A 281 -11.60 15.42 -11.45
CA GLN A 281 -13.02 15.63 -11.69
C GLN A 281 -13.91 14.68 -10.86
N ALA A 282 -13.49 13.42 -10.69
CA ALA A 282 -14.23 12.46 -9.88
C ALA A 282 -14.28 12.85 -8.40
N ILE A 283 -13.16 13.32 -7.85
CA ILE A 283 -13.04 13.82 -6.49
C ILE A 283 -13.93 15.05 -6.29
N ALA A 284 -13.84 16.04 -7.19
CA ALA A 284 -14.67 17.25 -7.11
C ALA A 284 -16.18 16.93 -7.12
N ASP A 285 -16.63 15.95 -7.92
CA ASP A 285 -18.03 15.50 -7.89
C ASP A 285 -18.38 14.75 -6.58
N TYR A 286 -17.51 13.89 -6.05
CA TYR A 286 -17.78 13.25 -4.76
C TYR A 286 -17.80 14.24 -3.59
N GLU A 287 -16.95 15.26 -3.61
CA GLU A 287 -16.95 16.35 -2.62
C GLU A 287 -18.23 17.19 -2.72
N ALA A 288 -18.69 17.51 -3.95
CA ALA A 288 -19.96 18.19 -4.18
C ALA A 288 -21.14 17.39 -3.60
N ALA A 289 -21.18 16.06 -3.83
CA ALA A 289 -22.21 15.18 -3.27
C ALA A 289 -22.18 15.07 -1.73
N LEU A 290 -21.04 15.32 -1.09
CA LEU A 290 -20.89 15.34 0.37
C LEU A 290 -21.16 16.72 0.99
N ALA A 291 -21.11 17.79 0.19
CA ALA A 291 -21.44 19.15 0.60
C ALA A 291 -22.96 19.44 0.62
N GLY A 292 -23.77 18.58 0.00
CA GLY A 292 -25.23 18.71 -0.12
C GLY A 292 -26.02 18.37 1.15
N VAL A 293 -26.82 17.31 1.14
CA VAL A 293 -27.78 17.02 2.23
C VAL A 293 -27.13 16.30 3.43
N GLY A 294 -25.85 15.92 3.33
CA GLY A 294 -25.06 15.33 4.40
C GLY A 294 -24.27 14.12 3.94
N GLN A 295 -24.05 13.16 4.85
CA GLN A 295 -23.22 11.99 4.57
C GLN A 295 -23.83 11.10 3.48
N HIS A 296 -23.16 11.00 2.34
CA HIS A 296 -23.54 10.13 1.23
C HIS A 296 -22.63 8.90 1.19
N ARG A 297 -23.09 7.79 1.79
CA ARG A 297 -22.36 6.51 1.95
C ARG A 297 -21.42 6.16 0.80
N LEU A 298 -21.94 6.15 -0.43
CA LEU A 298 -21.18 5.74 -1.61
C LEU A 298 -20.09 6.74 -2.03
N ALA A 299 -20.37 8.05 -1.95
CA ALA A 299 -19.39 9.09 -2.22
C ALA A 299 -18.23 8.96 -1.23
N SER A 300 -18.53 8.79 0.06
CA SER A 300 -17.50 8.62 1.11
C SER A 300 -16.59 7.42 0.87
N ILE A 301 -17.15 6.27 0.46
CA ILE A 301 -16.37 5.07 0.15
C ILE A 301 -15.43 5.32 -1.03
N GLU A 302 -15.98 5.77 -2.16
CA GLU A 302 -15.23 5.90 -3.42
C GLU A 302 -14.20 7.04 -3.31
N LEU A 303 -14.57 8.19 -2.75
CA LEU A 303 -13.66 9.31 -2.48
C LEU A 303 -12.48 8.90 -1.60
N GLY A 304 -12.75 8.21 -0.49
CA GLY A 304 -11.67 7.82 0.42
C GLY A 304 -10.70 6.80 -0.19
N TRP A 305 -11.15 5.93 -1.09
CA TRP A 305 -10.25 5.08 -1.88
C TRP A 305 -9.45 5.87 -2.92
N LEU A 306 -10.05 6.88 -3.57
CA LEU A 306 -9.34 7.76 -4.51
C LEU A 306 -8.27 8.60 -3.81
N LEU A 307 -8.58 9.22 -2.67
CA LEU A 307 -7.62 9.99 -1.86
C LEU A 307 -6.45 9.11 -1.39
N LEU A 308 -6.72 7.88 -0.94
CA LEU A 308 -5.65 6.92 -0.64
C LEU A 308 -4.76 6.61 -1.86
N GLY A 309 -5.36 6.42 -3.04
CA GLY A 309 -4.63 6.20 -4.29
C GLY A 309 -3.75 7.39 -4.69
N GLN A 310 -4.23 8.61 -4.44
CA GLN A 310 -3.46 9.83 -4.65
C GLN A 310 -2.36 10.09 -3.59
N GLY A 311 -2.25 9.23 -2.57
CA GLY A 311 -1.29 9.47 -1.48
C GLY A 311 -1.71 10.55 -0.50
N ASP A 312 -3.02 10.80 -0.36
CA ASP A 312 -3.63 11.59 0.72
C ASP A 312 -4.37 10.66 1.73
N PRO A 313 -3.64 9.98 2.64
CA PRO A 313 -4.25 9.22 3.73
C PRO A 313 -4.99 10.13 4.72
N ARG A 314 -4.63 11.41 4.81
CA ARG A 314 -5.21 12.36 5.76
C ARG A 314 -6.65 12.71 5.38
N GLY A 315 -6.88 13.13 4.13
CA GLY A 315 -8.21 13.38 3.59
C GLY A 315 -9.06 12.12 3.59
N ALA A 316 -8.48 10.97 3.19
CA ALA A 316 -9.17 9.69 3.27
C ALA A 316 -9.64 9.35 4.70
N ARG A 317 -8.78 9.56 5.73
CA ARG A 317 -9.14 9.33 7.14
C ARG A 317 -10.30 10.23 7.58
N GLN A 318 -10.27 11.52 7.24
CA GLN A 318 -11.34 12.47 7.54
C GLN A 318 -12.69 12.07 6.93
N VAL A 319 -12.70 11.67 5.65
CA VAL A 319 -13.91 11.20 4.96
C VAL A 319 -14.47 9.95 5.63
N VAL A 320 -13.61 8.98 5.95
CA VAL A 320 -13.98 7.67 6.52
C VAL A 320 -14.52 7.80 7.94
N GLU A 321 -13.86 8.57 8.80
CA GLU A 321 -14.30 8.78 10.19
C GLU A 321 -15.68 9.45 10.24
N THR A 322 -15.90 10.47 9.40
CA THR A 322 -17.19 11.17 9.31
C THR A 322 -18.28 10.26 8.76
N ALA A 323 -17.96 9.42 7.77
CA ALA A 323 -18.91 8.49 7.17
C ALA A 323 -19.26 7.31 8.10
N LEU A 324 -18.30 6.78 8.86
CA LEU A 324 -18.54 5.72 9.85
C LEU A 324 -19.40 6.21 11.04
N ALA A 325 -19.38 7.50 11.37
CA ALA A 325 -20.32 8.06 12.34
C ALA A 325 -21.79 7.98 11.88
N ALA A 326 -22.04 8.04 10.57
CA ALA A 326 -23.38 7.91 9.98
C ALA A 326 -23.74 6.46 9.58
N PHE A 327 -22.76 5.68 9.15
CA PHE A 327 -22.91 4.31 8.62
C PHE A 327 -22.00 3.31 9.37
N PRO A 328 -22.17 3.13 10.70
CA PRO A 328 -21.20 2.43 11.55
C PRO A 328 -21.03 0.93 11.27
N THR A 329 -21.92 0.33 10.48
CA THR A 329 -21.89 -1.09 10.10
C THR A 329 -21.59 -1.32 8.61
N ASP A 330 -21.25 -0.27 7.85
CA ASP A 330 -20.92 -0.43 6.43
C ASP A 330 -19.56 -1.13 6.24
N SER A 331 -19.60 -2.33 5.65
CA SER A 331 -18.40 -3.16 5.48
C SER A 331 -17.35 -2.57 4.53
N GLN A 332 -17.69 -1.60 3.67
CA GLN A 332 -16.73 -0.96 2.76
C GLN A 332 -16.01 0.20 3.46
N LEU A 333 -16.71 0.97 4.29
CA LEU A 333 -16.10 1.97 5.17
C LEU A 333 -15.23 1.32 6.25
N ILE A 334 -15.66 0.19 6.83
CA ILE A 334 -14.84 -0.58 7.79
C ILE A 334 -13.57 -1.13 7.12
N GLU A 335 -13.66 -1.64 5.88
CA GLU A 335 -12.48 -2.07 5.11
C GLU A 335 -11.51 -0.91 4.86
N LEU A 336 -12.03 0.25 4.46
CA LEU A 336 -11.22 1.43 4.16
C LEU A 336 -10.54 1.99 5.43
N GLN A 337 -11.21 1.97 6.58
CA GLN A 337 -10.58 2.23 7.88
C GLN A 337 -9.48 1.20 8.21
N ALA A 338 -9.70 -0.08 7.87
CA ALA A 338 -8.70 -1.12 8.05
C ALA A 338 -7.45 -0.91 7.18
N GLU A 339 -7.61 -0.37 5.96
CA GLU A 339 -6.51 0.01 5.07
C GLU A 339 -5.69 1.18 5.65
N LEU A 340 -6.36 2.22 6.15
CA LEU A 340 -5.69 3.34 6.83
C LEU A 340 -4.87 2.86 8.03
N LEU A 341 -5.48 2.05 8.92
CA LEU A 341 -4.79 1.43 10.05
C LEU A 341 -3.63 0.51 9.61
N TYR A 342 -3.76 -0.17 8.47
CA TYR A 342 -2.68 -0.96 7.91
C TYR A 342 -1.50 -0.09 7.49
N ARG A 343 -1.74 1.04 6.82
CA ARG A 343 -0.70 2.00 6.39
C ARG A 343 -0.01 2.66 7.59
N ASP A 344 -0.77 3.02 8.63
CA ASP A 344 -0.28 3.48 9.94
C ASP A 344 0.50 2.39 10.74
N ASN A 345 0.70 1.21 10.15
CA ASN A 345 1.28 0.00 10.74
C ASN A 345 0.63 -0.47 12.06
N ARG A 346 -0.64 -0.11 12.28
CA ARG A 346 -1.47 -0.58 13.40
C ARG A 346 -2.08 -1.95 13.07
N LEU A 347 -1.22 -2.93 12.83
CA LEU A 347 -1.58 -4.23 12.22
C LEU A 347 -2.65 -5.00 13.01
N ALA A 348 -2.65 -4.92 14.34
CA ALA A 348 -3.65 -5.58 15.18
C ALA A 348 -5.06 -4.97 14.99
N ASP A 349 -5.16 -3.65 14.99
CA ASP A 349 -6.40 -2.91 14.78
C ASP A 349 -6.93 -3.12 13.35
N ALA A 350 -6.02 -3.05 12.37
CA ALA A 350 -6.32 -3.35 10.97
C ALA A 350 -6.88 -4.77 10.80
N LEU A 351 -6.26 -5.78 11.40
CA LEU A 351 -6.76 -7.15 11.39
C LEU A 351 -8.15 -7.29 12.01
N GLN A 352 -8.43 -6.58 13.10
CA GLN A 352 -9.76 -6.60 13.69
C GLN A 352 -10.79 -6.01 12.71
N ARG A 353 -10.49 -4.87 12.09
CA ARG A 353 -11.39 -4.18 11.15
C ARG A 353 -11.62 -4.97 9.86
N TYR A 354 -10.58 -5.54 9.25
CA TYR A 354 -10.78 -6.43 8.09
C TYR A 354 -11.61 -7.67 8.42
N ARG A 355 -11.48 -8.25 9.62
CA ARG A 355 -12.33 -9.38 10.05
C ARG A 355 -13.78 -8.98 10.23
N GLU A 356 -14.06 -7.79 10.77
CA GLU A 356 -15.41 -7.27 10.87
C GLU A 356 -16.03 -6.95 9.50
N ALA A 357 -15.25 -6.38 8.57
CA ALA A 357 -15.66 -6.20 7.18
C ALA A 357 -15.96 -7.55 6.47
N LEU A 358 -15.10 -8.56 6.67
CA LEU A 358 -15.31 -9.91 6.11
C LEU A 358 -16.57 -10.57 6.69
N ALA A 359 -16.76 -10.51 8.02
CA ALA A 359 -17.93 -11.09 8.68
C ALA A 359 -19.26 -10.50 8.16
N ALA A 360 -19.28 -9.24 7.76
CA ALA A 360 -20.44 -8.59 7.16
C ALA A 360 -20.67 -8.94 5.67
N ARG A 361 -19.68 -9.50 4.96
CA ARG A 361 -19.76 -9.88 3.54
C ARG A 361 -19.89 -11.38 3.30
N GLY A 362 -19.46 -12.22 4.24
CA GLY A 362 -19.39 -13.67 4.05
C GLY A 362 -18.08 -14.08 3.37
N ASP A 363 -18.18 -14.77 2.22
CA ASP A 363 -17.01 -15.22 1.47
C ASP A 363 -16.49 -14.11 0.52
N ASP A 364 -15.46 -13.38 0.98
CA ASP A 364 -14.72 -12.40 0.17
C ASP A 364 -13.24 -12.84 0.08
N PRO A 365 -12.83 -13.55 -1.00
CA PRO A 365 -11.46 -14.02 -1.17
C PRO A 365 -10.40 -12.91 -1.26
N ARG A 366 -10.79 -11.67 -1.62
CA ARG A 366 -9.86 -10.52 -1.61
C ARG A 366 -9.57 -10.12 -0.17
N LEU A 367 -10.60 -9.98 0.66
CA LEU A 367 -10.42 -9.72 2.10
C LEU A 367 -9.69 -10.87 2.82
N ALA A 368 -10.01 -12.13 2.50
CA ALA A 368 -9.33 -13.29 3.08
C ALA A 368 -7.80 -13.25 2.82
N ARG A 369 -7.38 -13.02 1.56
CA ARG A 369 -5.96 -12.86 1.21
C ARG A 369 -5.31 -11.64 1.88
N ARG A 370 -6.05 -10.53 2.03
CA ARG A 370 -5.56 -9.33 2.73
C ARG A 370 -5.31 -9.62 4.21
N ILE A 371 -6.26 -10.29 4.88
CA ILE A 371 -6.13 -10.74 6.27
C ILE A 371 -4.93 -11.70 6.41
N GLU A 372 -4.76 -12.67 5.51
CA GLU A 372 -3.61 -13.58 5.53
C GLU A 372 -2.27 -12.83 5.42
N LYS A 373 -2.16 -11.83 4.53
CA LYS A 373 -0.95 -10.97 4.42
C LYS A 373 -0.65 -10.30 5.76
N ILE A 374 -1.64 -9.63 6.33
CA ILE A 374 -1.46 -8.83 7.53
C ILE A 374 -1.24 -9.72 8.76
N GLN A 375 -1.78 -10.94 8.80
CA GLN A 375 -1.47 -11.93 9.84
C GLN A 375 0.01 -12.33 9.84
N ARG A 376 0.63 -12.51 8.67
CA ARG A 376 2.08 -12.82 8.57
C ARG A 376 2.95 -11.63 9.00
N GLU A 377 2.59 -10.42 8.58
CA GLU A 377 3.25 -9.19 9.04
C GLU A 377 3.13 -9.02 10.56
N ALA A 378 1.91 -9.12 11.11
CA ALA A 378 1.65 -8.97 12.55
C ALA A 378 2.30 -10.07 13.40
N ALA A 379 2.46 -11.29 12.88
CA ALA A 379 3.17 -12.36 13.58
C ALA A 379 4.69 -12.12 13.62
N THR A 380 5.24 -11.46 12.60
CA THR A 380 6.68 -11.13 12.52
C THR A 380 7.03 -9.90 13.35
N GLU A 381 6.19 -8.86 13.29
CA GLU A 381 6.43 -7.55 13.91
C GLU A 381 5.87 -7.43 15.34
N ARG A 382 5.38 -8.55 15.90
CA ARG A 382 4.59 -8.58 17.15
C ARG A 382 5.31 -7.95 18.32
N ASP A 383 6.57 -8.35 18.50
CA ASP A 383 7.41 -7.96 19.62
C ASP A 383 8.44 -6.88 19.19
N TYR A 384 8.25 -6.26 18.02
CA TYR A 384 9.12 -5.18 17.53
C TYR A 384 8.95 -3.91 18.37
N LEU A 385 10.09 -3.33 18.75
CA LEU A 385 10.19 -2.04 19.42
C LEU A 385 9.84 -0.91 18.46
N ARG A 386 9.54 0.27 19.02
CA ARG A 386 9.20 1.49 18.27
C ARG A 386 10.21 2.59 18.61
N ALA A 387 10.63 3.34 17.60
CA ALA A 387 11.28 4.64 17.74
C ALA A 387 10.60 5.64 16.80
N ASP A 388 10.60 6.92 17.17
CA ASP A 388 9.94 7.99 16.42
C ASP A 388 10.94 9.11 16.11
N SER A 389 10.69 9.81 15.02
CA SER A 389 11.40 11.02 14.56
C SER A 389 10.36 12.08 14.14
N GLN A 390 10.75 13.13 13.40
CA GLN A 390 9.79 14.14 12.95
C GLN A 390 8.90 13.60 11.83
N HIS A 391 9.48 12.88 10.87
CA HIS A 391 8.77 12.40 9.68
C HIS A 391 8.69 10.87 9.56
N PHE A 392 9.32 10.11 10.47
CA PHE A 392 9.31 8.64 10.40
C PHE A 392 8.95 7.96 11.74
N VAL A 393 8.24 6.84 11.62
CA VAL A 393 7.95 5.89 12.72
C VAL A 393 8.66 4.58 12.42
N LEU A 394 9.71 4.27 13.18
CA LEU A 394 10.53 3.08 13.01
C LEU A 394 10.03 1.90 13.85
N ARG A 395 10.06 0.68 13.27
CA ARG A 395 9.88 -0.59 13.98
C ARG A 395 11.03 -1.56 13.70
N TYR A 396 11.53 -2.25 14.74
CA TYR A 396 12.71 -3.11 14.68
C TYR A 396 12.74 -4.19 15.77
N ASP A 397 13.59 -5.22 15.60
CA ASP A 397 13.67 -6.41 16.45
C ASP A 397 14.70 -6.25 17.59
N GLY A 398 14.23 -5.91 18.80
CA GLY A 398 15.02 -5.89 20.03
C GLY A 398 16.11 -4.82 20.15
N GLU A 399 16.80 -4.79 21.30
CA GLU A 399 17.76 -3.74 21.68
C GLU A 399 18.98 -3.63 20.76
N ARG A 400 19.39 -4.74 20.11
CA ARG A 400 20.54 -4.76 19.17
C ARG A 400 20.36 -3.74 18.04
N ASP A 401 19.14 -3.64 17.54
CA ASP A 401 18.82 -2.81 16.39
C ASP A 401 18.41 -1.38 16.82
N GLU A 402 18.29 -1.07 18.12
CA GLU A 402 17.96 0.27 18.62
C GLU A 402 18.99 1.33 18.18
N ARG A 403 20.29 1.02 18.34
CA ARG A 403 21.36 1.94 17.93
C ARG A 403 21.41 2.11 16.42
N LEU A 404 21.23 1.02 15.67
CA LEU A 404 21.15 1.06 14.21
C LEU A 404 19.95 1.89 13.76
N GLY A 405 18.81 1.68 14.41
CA GLY A 405 17.54 2.34 14.13
C GLY A 405 17.59 3.85 14.34
N ARG A 406 18.17 4.33 15.44
CA ARG A 406 18.39 5.77 15.64
C ARG A 406 19.28 6.38 14.55
N LEU A 407 20.44 5.78 14.28
CA LEU A 407 21.34 6.25 13.22
C LEU A 407 20.70 6.20 11.83
N LEU A 408 19.77 5.29 11.59
CA LEU A 408 19.02 5.19 10.34
C LEU A 408 17.91 6.24 10.25
N LEU A 409 17.25 6.57 11.37
CA LEU A 409 16.31 7.69 11.45
C LEU A 409 17.02 9.01 11.18
N ASP A 410 18.17 9.27 11.83
CA ASP A 410 18.98 10.46 11.60
C ASP A 410 19.36 10.58 10.10
N ALA A 411 19.83 9.49 9.49
CA ALA A 411 20.17 9.46 8.07
C ALA A 411 18.96 9.60 7.13
N LEU A 412 17.77 9.14 7.53
CA LEU A 412 16.53 9.29 6.76
C LEU A 412 15.97 10.71 6.82
N GLU A 413 16.12 11.42 7.94
CA GLU A 413 15.77 12.84 8.06
C GLU A 413 16.71 13.70 7.21
N GLU A 414 18.03 13.43 7.24
CA GLU A 414 19.01 14.04 6.30
C GLU A 414 18.64 13.78 4.83
N ASP A 415 18.39 12.51 4.47
CA ASP A 415 18.02 12.13 3.10
C ASP A 415 16.65 12.73 2.69
N LEU A 416 15.73 12.98 3.63
CA LEU A 416 14.45 13.65 3.38
C LEU A 416 14.60 15.14 3.12
N GLU A 417 15.48 15.85 3.84
CA GLU A 417 15.74 17.26 3.59
C GLU A 417 16.33 17.47 2.18
N GLU A 418 17.26 16.60 1.77
CA GLU A 418 17.86 16.64 0.43
C GLU A 418 16.85 16.22 -0.66
N LEU A 419 16.26 15.03 -0.57
CA LEU A 419 15.32 14.53 -1.59
C LEU A 419 14.06 15.39 -1.66
N GLY A 420 13.60 15.95 -0.54
CA GLY A 420 12.45 16.84 -0.50
C GLY A 420 12.69 18.11 -1.32
N GLN A 421 13.94 18.61 -1.37
CA GLN A 421 14.33 19.70 -2.26
C GLN A 421 14.49 19.24 -3.72
N GLU A 422 15.10 18.07 -3.97
CA GLU A 422 15.33 17.55 -5.33
C GLU A 422 14.03 17.08 -6.05
N VAL A 423 13.00 16.73 -5.28
CA VAL A 423 11.67 16.28 -5.75
C VAL A 423 10.59 17.35 -5.50
N GLU A 424 10.91 18.41 -4.75
CA GLU A 424 9.97 19.47 -4.32
C GLU A 424 8.68 18.86 -3.72
N SER A 425 8.83 17.89 -2.82
CA SER A 425 7.73 17.07 -2.27
C SER A 425 8.05 16.65 -0.84
N TRP A 426 7.07 16.71 0.07
CA TRP A 426 7.22 16.37 1.48
C TRP A 426 6.04 15.53 1.98
N PRO A 427 6.27 14.57 2.89
CA PRO A 427 5.20 13.76 3.45
C PRO A 427 4.26 14.59 4.34
N THR A 428 2.95 14.41 4.16
CA THR A 428 1.92 15.06 4.99
C THR A 428 1.61 14.30 6.29
N GLU A 429 2.04 13.04 6.38
CA GLU A 429 1.92 12.16 7.55
C GLU A 429 3.23 11.36 7.75
N PRO A 430 3.58 10.95 8.98
CA PRO A 430 4.80 10.19 9.23
C PRO A 430 4.88 8.86 8.47
N ILE A 431 6.01 8.59 7.82
CA ILE A 431 6.25 7.38 7.05
C ILE A 431 6.64 6.24 8.00
N SER A 432 5.92 5.11 7.94
CA SER A 432 6.31 3.90 8.67
C SER A 432 7.55 3.25 8.04
N VAL A 433 8.58 3.00 8.85
CA VAL A 433 9.82 2.30 8.46
C VAL A 433 9.93 1.02 9.28
N ILE A 434 10.12 -0.13 8.63
CA ILE A 434 10.20 -1.44 9.31
C ILE A 434 11.50 -2.16 8.92
N LEU A 435 12.30 -2.48 9.93
CA LEU A 435 13.55 -3.21 9.80
C LEU A 435 13.30 -4.70 10.06
N TYR A 436 13.74 -5.53 9.12
CA TYR A 436 13.64 -6.99 9.22
C TYR A 436 15.04 -7.61 9.11
N THR A 437 15.23 -8.82 9.65
CA THR A 437 16.30 -9.68 9.15
C THR A 437 16.04 -10.03 7.67
N ARG A 438 17.09 -10.30 6.89
CA ARG A 438 16.92 -10.61 5.45
C ARG A 438 16.00 -11.82 5.21
N LYS A 439 16.01 -12.80 6.10
CA LYS A 439 15.10 -13.95 6.06
C LYS A 439 13.64 -13.53 6.28
N GLN A 440 13.35 -12.83 7.38
CA GLN A 440 12.00 -12.33 7.70
C GLN A 440 11.46 -11.43 6.58
N PHE A 441 12.30 -10.57 5.98
CA PHE A 441 11.91 -9.69 4.88
C PHE A 441 11.30 -10.48 3.70
N HIS A 442 12.04 -11.46 3.15
CA HIS A 442 11.57 -12.24 2.01
C HIS A 442 10.40 -13.18 2.38
N GLU A 443 10.41 -13.79 3.57
CA GLU A 443 9.31 -14.66 4.03
C GLU A 443 7.98 -13.89 4.25
N THR A 444 8.06 -12.66 4.79
CA THR A 444 6.90 -11.82 5.10
C THR A 444 6.34 -11.16 3.85
N THR A 445 7.20 -10.53 3.05
CA THR A 445 6.82 -9.80 1.83
C THR A 445 6.54 -10.73 0.64
N ARG A 446 7.04 -11.97 0.66
CA ARG A 446 7.06 -12.91 -0.48
C ARG A 446 7.79 -12.35 -1.73
N THR A 447 8.79 -11.50 -1.52
CA THR A 447 9.68 -10.96 -2.57
C THR A 447 10.87 -11.88 -2.84
N GLY A 448 11.43 -11.83 -4.05
CA GLY A 448 12.65 -12.55 -4.39
C GLY A 448 13.91 -11.95 -3.76
N PRO A 449 15.03 -12.70 -3.73
CA PRO A 449 16.29 -12.29 -3.08
C PRO A 449 16.96 -11.07 -3.72
N GLU A 450 16.57 -10.69 -4.93
CA GLU A 450 16.97 -9.50 -5.68
C GLU A 450 16.38 -8.19 -5.14
N VAL A 451 15.25 -8.26 -4.42
CA VAL A 451 14.59 -7.09 -3.83
C VAL A 451 15.37 -6.62 -2.60
N ALA A 452 16.03 -5.47 -2.72
CA ALA A 452 16.92 -4.92 -1.69
C ALA A 452 16.18 -4.12 -0.61
N GLY A 453 15.01 -3.56 -0.94
CA GLY A 453 14.09 -2.80 -0.09
C GLY A 453 12.69 -2.83 -0.71
N LEU A 454 11.69 -2.30 -0.02
CA LEU A 454 10.34 -2.21 -0.57
C LEU A 454 9.55 -1.04 0.03
N PHE A 455 9.05 -0.15 -0.83
CA PHE A 455 7.98 0.79 -0.52
C PHE A 455 6.59 0.26 -0.95
N ASP A 456 5.70 -0.02 0.02
CA ASP A 456 4.27 -0.33 -0.26
C ASP A 456 3.29 0.60 0.48
N GLY A 457 3.67 1.86 0.65
CA GLY A 457 3.08 2.81 1.60
C GLY A 457 3.80 2.84 2.95
N LYS A 458 4.76 1.94 3.14
CA LYS A 458 5.72 1.84 4.25
C LYS A 458 7.09 1.52 3.64
N ILE A 459 8.17 1.99 4.25
CA ILE A 459 9.53 1.62 3.87
C ILE A 459 9.93 0.34 4.61
N ARG A 460 10.18 -0.76 3.90
CA ARG A 460 10.67 -2.02 4.50
C ARG A 460 12.13 -2.27 4.11
N LEU A 461 12.99 -2.53 5.09
CA LEU A 461 14.43 -2.67 4.89
C LEU A 461 14.99 -3.97 5.52
N PRO A 462 15.69 -4.83 4.75
CA PRO A 462 16.41 -5.97 5.28
C PRO A 462 17.77 -5.54 5.87
N VAL A 463 17.85 -5.37 7.19
CA VAL A 463 19.08 -4.93 7.88
C VAL A 463 20.05 -6.05 8.24
N GLY A 464 19.63 -7.32 8.17
CA GLY A 464 20.54 -8.48 8.13
C GLY A 464 21.54 -8.62 9.29
N GLY A 465 21.27 -8.04 10.46
CA GLY A 465 22.18 -8.07 11.61
C GLY A 465 23.36 -7.08 11.53
N LEU A 466 23.29 -6.06 10.67
CA LEU A 466 24.20 -4.91 10.70
C LEU A 466 24.21 -4.25 12.09
N SER A 467 25.35 -3.65 12.47
CA SER A 467 25.51 -2.91 13.73
C SER A 467 25.70 -1.40 13.53
N ALA A 468 25.69 -0.95 12.27
CA ALA A 468 25.83 0.45 11.86
C ALA A 468 25.17 0.66 10.49
N VAL A 469 24.75 1.89 10.21
CA VAL A 469 24.20 2.26 8.89
C VAL A 469 25.34 2.21 7.86
N THR A 470 25.33 1.19 7.02
CA THR A 470 26.31 1.08 5.94
C THR A 470 25.92 1.97 4.76
N PRO A 471 26.87 2.38 3.91
CA PRO A 471 26.55 3.04 2.64
C PRO A 471 25.62 2.22 1.75
N GLY A 472 25.61 0.88 1.88
CA GLY A 472 24.64 0.00 1.23
C GLY A 472 23.21 0.20 1.74
N LEU A 473 23.03 0.18 3.07
CA LEU A 473 21.73 0.36 3.70
C LEU A 473 21.16 1.76 3.46
N ARG A 474 21.97 2.83 3.63
CA ARG A 474 21.51 4.21 3.38
C ARG A 474 21.04 4.41 1.95
N ARG A 475 21.77 3.90 0.95
CA ARG A 475 21.33 3.98 -0.47
C ARG A 475 19.98 3.32 -0.72
N VAL A 476 19.74 2.13 -0.15
CA VAL A 476 18.43 1.46 -0.28
C VAL A 476 17.35 2.26 0.44
N ALA A 477 17.61 2.74 1.66
CA ALA A 477 16.67 3.57 2.41
C ALA A 477 16.29 4.86 1.64
N ARG A 478 17.28 5.54 1.04
CA ARG A 478 17.09 6.70 0.16
C ARG A 478 16.28 6.36 -1.10
N HIS A 479 16.51 5.19 -1.70
CA HIS A 479 15.74 4.71 -2.86
C HIS A 479 14.26 4.50 -2.52
N GLU A 480 13.95 3.81 -1.41
CA GLU A 480 12.56 3.63 -0.96
C GLU A 480 11.90 4.95 -0.52
N LEU A 481 12.68 5.88 0.04
CA LEU A 481 12.21 7.23 0.37
C LEU A 481 11.87 8.05 -0.89
N ALA A 482 12.67 7.96 -1.95
CA ALA A 482 12.37 8.60 -3.23
C ALA A 482 11.01 8.10 -3.79
N HIS A 483 10.73 6.79 -3.75
CA HIS A 483 9.42 6.25 -4.12
C HIS A 483 8.27 6.86 -3.31
N ALA A 484 8.45 7.10 -2.00
CA ALA A 484 7.43 7.74 -1.17
C ALA A 484 7.13 9.18 -1.61
N LEU A 485 8.17 9.99 -1.86
CA LEU A 485 8.02 11.40 -2.28
C LEU A 485 7.44 11.53 -3.69
N LEU A 486 7.85 10.65 -4.61
CA LEU A 486 7.36 10.60 -5.99
C LEU A 486 5.92 10.08 -6.07
N HIS A 487 5.53 9.10 -5.24
CA HIS A 487 4.13 8.67 -5.12
C HIS A 487 3.25 9.82 -4.62
N HIS A 488 3.72 10.62 -3.65
CA HIS A 488 2.96 11.77 -3.13
C HIS A 488 2.82 12.86 -4.19
N ARG A 489 3.93 13.36 -4.77
CA ARG A 489 3.89 14.40 -5.81
C ARG A 489 3.05 13.98 -7.01
N GLY A 490 3.29 12.77 -7.50
CA GLY A 490 2.66 12.23 -8.70
C GLY A 490 1.23 11.72 -8.51
N LYS A 491 0.63 11.88 -7.33
CA LYS A 491 -0.70 11.37 -6.96
C LYS A 491 -0.94 9.90 -7.39
N GLY A 492 0.08 9.05 -7.25
CA GLY A 492 0.03 7.63 -7.66
C GLY A 492 -0.01 7.35 -9.17
N ARG A 493 0.12 8.36 -10.06
CA ARG A 493 0.01 8.22 -11.53
C ARG A 493 1.33 8.14 -12.29
N VAL A 494 2.48 8.34 -11.63
CA VAL A 494 3.80 8.28 -12.27
C VAL A 494 4.05 6.88 -12.85
N PRO A 495 4.43 6.74 -14.14
CA PRO A 495 4.69 5.43 -14.73
C PRO A 495 5.91 4.78 -14.09
N ARG A 496 5.91 3.43 -14.04
CA ARG A 496 6.95 2.64 -13.37
C ARG A 496 8.37 2.98 -13.84
N TRP A 497 8.58 3.20 -15.14
CA TRP A 497 9.91 3.53 -15.66
C TRP A 497 10.45 4.85 -15.06
N LEU A 498 9.59 5.83 -14.79
CA LEU A 498 9.97 7.13 -14.26
C LEU A 498 10.16 7.08 -12.74
N GLN A 499 9.30 6.36 -12.01
CA GLN A 499 9.48 6.05 -10.58
C GLN A 499 10.86 5.41 -10.33
N GLU A 500 11.12 4.27 -10.99
CA GLU A 500 12.32 3.46 -10.82
C GLU A 500 13.57 4.15 -11.41
N GLY A 501 13.38 4.97 -12.44
CA GLY A 501 14.45 5.76 -13.05
C GLY A 501 14.89 6.90 -12.14
N LEU A 502 13.95 7.67 -11.58
CA LEU A 502 14.26 8.76 -10.64
C LEU A 502 14.80 8.23 -9.32
N ALA A 503 14.18 7.20 -8.73
CA ALA A 503 14.66 6.61 -7.48
C ALA A 503 16.09 6.03 -7.61
N GLN A 504 16.50 5.55 -8.80
CA GLN A 504 17.90 5.15 -9.05
C GLN A 504 18.83 6.32 -9.37
N TRP A 505 18.32 7.43 -9.93
CA TRP A 505 19.10 8.62 -10.29
C TRP A 505 19.31 9.56 -9.08
N LEU A 506 18.41 9.50 -8.11
CA LEU A 506 18.48 10.11 -6.77
C LEU A 506 19.24 9.24 -5.75
N GLU A 507 19.45 7.95 -6.04
CA GLU A 507 20.48 7.13 -5.39
C GLU A 507 21.85 7.55 -5.95
N PRO A 508 22.95 7.55 -5.16
CA PRO A 508 24.31 7.71 -5.68
C PRO A 508 24.80 6.44 -6.45
N ARG A 509 24.07 6.06 -7.51
CA ARG A 509 24.48 5.08 -8.53
C ARG A 509 25.10 5.79 -9.72
N ALA A 510 26.29 5.33 -10.12
CA ALA A 510 26.95 5.88 -11.28
C ALA A 510 26.34 5.34 -12.59
N LEU A 511 25.80 6.25 -13.41
CA LEU A 511 25.39 6.00 -14.81
C LEU A 511 26.54 5.40 -15.67
N SER A 512 27.79 5.56 -15.23
CA SER A 512 29.01 5.13 -15.94
C SER A 512 29.09 3.64 -16.25
N THR A 513 28.40 2.78 -15.51
CA THR A 513 28.32 1.33 -15.83
C THR A 513 27.17 0.99 -16.78
N VAL A 514 26.10 1.79 -16.78
CA VAL A 514 24.89 1.52 -17.58
C VAL A 514 24.97 2.11 -18.98
N ARG A 515 25.36 3.39 -19.12
CA ARG A 515 25.38 4.09 -20.42
C ARG A 515 26.25 3.37 -21.46
N PRO A 516 27.49 2.90 -21.17
CA PRO A 516 28.31 2.20 -22.17
C PRO A 516 27.71 0.87 -22.63
N ALA A 517 27.03 0.13 -21.74
CA ALA A 517 26.39 -1.14 -22.08
C ALA A 517 25.19 -0.93 -23.02
N LEU A 518 24.42 0.14 -22.80
CA LEU A 518 23.31 0.53 -23.67
C LEU A 518 23.79 1.13 -25.00
N ALA A 519 24.86 1.94 -25.00
CA ALA A 519 25.50 2.45 -26.21
C ALA A 519 25.94 1.30 -27.12
N LEU A 520 26.65 0.31 -26.58
CA LEU A 520 27.06 -0.90 -27.31
C LEU A 520 25.87 -1.75 -27.79
N ALA A 521 24.71 -1.67 -27.15
CA ALA A 521 23.49 -2.30 -27.63
C ALA A 521 22.90 -1.56 -28.85
N VAL A 522 22.88 -0.23 -28.82
CA VAL A 522 22.48 0.63 -29.96
C VAL A 522 23.42 0.43 -31.15
N GLU A 523 24.74 0.47 -30.94
CA GLU A 523 25.77 0.21 -31.97
C GLU A 523 25.59 -1.16 -32.67
N ARG A 524 25.09 -2.16 -31.93
CA ARG A 524 24.81 -3.52 -32.43
C ARG A 524 23.41 -3.68 -33.03
N GLY A 525 22.68 -2.58 -33.25
CA GLY A 525 21.34 -2.60 -33.83
C GLY A 525 20.27 -3.24 -32.95
N ARG A 526 20.49 -3.36 -31.63
CA ARG A 526 19.48 -3.88 -30.71
C ARG A 526 18.45 -2.80 -30.38
N ALA A 527 17.19 -3.20 -30.28
CA ALA A 527 16.14 -2.31 -29.81
C ALA A 527 16.43 -1.88 -28.36
N VAL A 528 16.72 -0.59 -28.15
CA VAL A 528 16.86 0.03 -26.83
C VAL A 528 15.68 0.98 -26.63
N GLY A 529 14.90 0.76 -25.58
CA GLY A 529 13.69 1.49 -25.27
C GLY A 529 13.36 1.40 -23.78
N ILE A 530 12.30 2.10 -23.37
CA ILE A 530 11.73 1.98 -22.02
C ILE A 530 10.65 0.88 -21.92
N ASP A 531 10.18 0.38 -23.07
CA ASP A 531 9.34 -0.81 -23.19
C ASP A 531 10.11 -1.92 -23.95
N PRO A 532 10.14 -3.17 -23.46
CA PRO A 532 9.69 -3.59 -22.12
C PRO A 532 10.56 -2.94 -21.01
N PHE A 533 9.97 -2.79 -19.82
CA PHE A 533 10.63 -2.16 -18.68
C PHE A 533 11.94 -2.85 -18.29
N SER A 534 12.99 -2.06 -18.05
CA SER A 534 14.20 -2.53 -17.37
C SER A 534 14.80 -1.44 -16.47
N TYR A 535 15.37 -1.82 -15.33
CA TYR A 535 16.07 -0.88 -14.44
C TYR A 535 17.19 -0.08 -15.14
N PRO A 536 18.04 -0.68 -16.01
CA PRO A 536 19.06 0.08 -16.73
C PRO A 536 18.50 1.10 -17.72
N THR A 537 17.46 0.75 -18.49
CA THR A 537 16.87 1.69 -19.46
C THR A 537 16.08 2.80 -18.78
N ALA A 538 15.37 2.50 -17.69
CA ALA A 538 14.71 3.48 -16.84
C ALA A 538 15.69 4.52 -16.27
N LEU A 539 16.79 4.09 -15.64
CA LEU A 539 17.83 4.96 -15.12
C LEU A 539 18.46 5.83 -16.22
N ALA A 540 18.88 5.21 -17.33
CA ALA A 540 19.59 5.93 -18.38
C ALA A 540 18.70 6.88 -19.19
N PHE A 541 17.40 6.59 -19.34
CA PHE A 541 16.46 7.52 -19.97
C PHE A 541 16.12 8.68 -19.03
N THR A 542 15.90 8.41 -17.74
CA THR A 542 15.68 9.47 -16.74
C THR A 542 16.89 10.39 -16.60
N ALA A 543 18.11 9.84 -16.55
CA ALA A 543 19.34 10.63 -16.49
C ALA A 543 19.55 11.48 -17.76
N PHE A 544 19.15 10.96 -18.94
CA PHE A 544 19.12 11.76 -20.17
C PHE A 544 18.12 12.92 -20.07
N LEU A 545 16.87 12.66 -19.65
CA LEU A 545 15.85 13.70 -19.50
C LEU A 545 16.31 14.78 -18.52
N ASP A 546 16.85 14.40 -17.37
CA ASP A 546 17.35 15.33 -16.36
C ASP A 546 18.53 16.17 -16.86
N GLN A 547 19.55 15.55 -17.47
CA GLN A 547 20.73 16.26 -17.95
C GLN A 547 20.45 17.14 -19.19
N ARG A 548 19.49 16.74 -20.04
CA ARG A 548 19.19 17.39 -21.31
C ARG A 548 18.10 18.47 -21.20
N TYR A 549 17.10 18.24 -20.36
CA TYR A 549 15.91 19.10 -20.22
C TYR A 549 15.77 19.75 -18.83
N SER A 550 16.64 19.42 -17.86
CA SER A 550 16.60 19.83 -16.43
C SER A 550 15.57 19.11 -15.55
N ARG A 551 15.92 18.96 -14.28
CA ARG A 551 15.06 18.44 -13.20
C ARG A 551 13.70 19.11 -13.17
N THR A 552 13.65 20.44 -13.30
CA THR A 552 12.40 21.21 -13.24
C THR A 552 11.40 20.79 -14.32
N ARG A 553 11.84 20.50 -15.55
CA ARG A 553 10.94 19.96 -16.58
C ARG A 553 10.51 18.52 -16.31
N LEU A 554 11.38 17.72 -15.69
CA LEU A 554 11.07 16.35 -15.30
C LEU A 554 10.08 16.28 -14.12
N LEU A 555 10.14 17.22 -13.18
CA LEU A 555 9.14 17.41 -12.12
C LEU A 555 7.82 17.94 -12.70
N TRP A 556 7.86 18.89 -13.65
CA TRP A 556 6.66 19.35 -14.35
C TRP A 556 5.98 18.22 -15.15
N LEU A 557 6.76 17.30 -15.76
CA LEU A 557 6.21 16.07 -16.35
C LEU A 557 5.45 15.23 -15.32
N ILE A 558 6.00 15.08 -14.09
CA ILE A 558 5.29 14.40 -13.00
C ILE A 558 3.99 15.13 -12.63
N ASP A 559 3.99 16.46 -12.61
CA ASP A 559 2.79 17.25 -12.26
C ASP A 559 1.69 17.09 -13.31
N LEU A 560 2.02 17.12 -14.60
CA LEU A 560 1.06 16.87 -15.68
C LEU A 560 0.47 15.45 -15.64
N LEU A 561 1.30 14.46 -15.30
CA LEU A 561 0.83 13.09 -15.03
C LEU A 561 -0.06 13.05 -13.76
N ALA A 562 0.27 13.83 -12.72
CA ALA A 562 -0.53 14.01 -11.50
C ALA A 562 -1.82 14.83 -11.70
N GLU A 563 -1.97 15.52 -12.83
CA GLU A 563 -3.22 16.09 -13.34
C GLU A 563 -4.03 15.09 -14.19
N GLY A 564 -3.42 13.95 -14.55
CA GLY A 564 -4.07 12.89 -15.34
C GLY A 564 -3.99 13.10 -16.86
N ARG A 565 -3.03 13.91 -17.34
CA ARG A 565 -2.70 13.98 -18.78
C ARG A 565 -2.21 12.61 -19.28
N SER A 566 -2.37 12.35 -20.58
CA SER A 566 -1.73 11.19 -21.20
C SER A 566 -0.20 11.35 -21.18
N GLU A 567 0.55 10.24 -21.20
CA GLU A 567 2.01 10.28 -21.20
C GLU A 567 2.55 11.08 -22.41
N ASN A 568 1.93 10.96 -23.59
CA ASN A 568 2.34 11.70 -24.79
C ASN A 568 2.07 13.21 -24.67
N ASP A 569 0.90 13.62 -24.16
CA ASP A 569 0.58 15.04 -23.98
C ASP A 569 1.49 15.66 -22.92
N ALA A 570 1.71 14.95 -21.81
CA ALA A 570 2.59 15.39 -20.73
C ALA A 570 4.05 15.53 -21.19
N PHE A 571 4.54 14.64 -22.06
CA PHE A 571 5.85 14.75 -22.69
C PHE A 571 5.94 15.97 -23.64
N LEU A 572 4.95 16.15 -24.51
CA LEU A 572 4.92 17.29 -25.45
C LEU A 572 4.88 18.63 -24.71
N GLU A 573 4.05 18.74 -23.66
CA GLU A 573 3.90 19.96 -22.86
C GLU A 573 5.16 20.22 -22.01
N ALA A 574 5.67 19.25 -21.25
CA ALA A 574 6.83 19.45 -20.36
C ALA A 574 8.19 19.54 -21.08
N LEU A 575 8.40 18.70 -22.10
CA LEU A 575 9.72 18.52 -22.73
C LEU A 575 9.79 19.16 -24.14
N GLY A 576 8.64 19.40 -24.79
CA GLY A 576 8.58 19.99 -26.13
C GLY A 576 8.75 18.97 -27.27
N ALA A 577 8.67 17.67 -26.97
CA ALA A 577 8.84 16.57 -27.92
C ALA A 577 8.04 15.35 -27.48
N SER A 578 7.64 14.50 -28.42
CA SER A 578 6.92 13.25 -28.13
C SER A 578 7.83 12.18 -27.53
N ARG A 579 7.22 11.17 -26.91
CA ARG A 579 7.90 9.98 -26.35
C ARG A 579 8.81 9.29 -27.37
N GLU A 580 8.38 9.19 -28.63
CA GLU A 580 9.16 8.56 -29.71
C GLU A 580 10.38 9.41 -30.10
N GLU A 581 10.21 10.72 -30.28
CA GLU A 581 11.30 11.65 -30.59
C GLU A 581 12.35 11.69 -29.48
N LEU A 582 11.91 11.67 -28.22
CA LEU A 582 12.77 11.65 -27.04
C LEU A 582 13.55 10.33 -26.91
N ILE A 583 12.94 9.19 -27.22
CA ILE A 583 13.65 7.90 -27.31
C ILE A 583 14.68 7.93 -28.46
N ALA A 584 14.37 8.57 -29.59
CA ALA A 584 15.30 8.72 -30.70
C ALA A 584 16.44 9.72 -30.42
N GLU A 585 16.24 10.77 -29.63
CA GLU A 585 17.32 11.63 -29.12
C GLU A 585 18.16 10.91 -28.06
N TRP A 586 17.54 10.19 -27.14
CA TRP A 586 18.23 9.41 -26.12
C TRP A 586 19.18 8.36 -26.72
N ARG A 587 18.76 7.63 -27.76
CA ARG A 587 19.64 6.67 -28.47
C ARG A 587 20.88 7.32 -29.08
N ARG A 588 20.78 8.56 -29.55
CA ARG A 588 21.92 9.36 -30.03
C ARG A 588 22.82 9.76 -28.86
N TRP A 589 22.24 10.35 -27.80
CA TRP A 589 22.95 10.71 -26.57
C TRP A 589 23.68 9.53 -25.89
N LEU A 590 23.14 8.32 -25.94
CA LEU A 590 23.84 7.11 -25.46
C LEU A 590 25.16 6.89 -26.22
N SER A 591 25.16 7.14 -27.53
CA SER A 591 26.28 6.92 -28.46
C SER A 591 27.27 8.09 -28.47
N ASP A 592 26.85 9.29 -28.08
CA ASP A 592 27.71 10.46 -27.97
C ASP A 592 28.84 10.21 -26.96
N ARG A 593 30.09 10.33 -27.43
CA ARG A 593 31.27 10.31 -26.58
C ARG A 593 31.50 11.72 -26.01
N ASN A 594 31.23 11.88 -24.72
CA ASN A 594 31.72 13.03 -23.93
C ASN A 594 33.25 12.99 -23.82
#